data_AF-A0A962AAK7-F1
#
_entry.id   AF-A0A962AAK7-F1
#
_cell.length_a   1.000
_cell.length_b   1.000
_cell.length_c   1.000
_cell.angle_alpha   90.00
_cell.angle_beta   90.00
_cell.angle_gamma   90.00
#
_symmetry.space_group_name_H-M   'P 1'
#
loop_
_entity.id
_entity.type
_entity.pdbx_description
1 polymer ?
#
loop_
_entity_poly.entity_id
_entity_poly.type
_entity_poly.pdbx_seq_one_letter_code
_entity_poly.pdbx_strand_id
1 'polypeptide(L)'
;MDAESIEDLFAPFARVRAKRMFSGHGAYVDDACIALCVLGAIWIKVDDDRERAALAAAGSEPFNYTPPDGRRRVMNAFWKLPDAALDDEDELKRWCRPALEAARRTAAQKALAKARKAAKAATPAAKKAPARKARARN
;
A
#
# COMPACT_ATOMS: atom_id res chain seq x y z
N MET A 1 -12.08 15.06 -5.38
CA MET A 1 -12.63 14.04 -4.47
C MET A 1 -12.06 14.31 -3.10
N ASP A 2 -12.93 14.78 -2.22
CA ASP A 2 -12.61 15.18 -0.86
C ASP A 2 -12.60 13.98 0.08
N ALA A 3 -12.02 14.15 1.26
CA ALA A 3 -11.87 13.08 2.25
C ALA A 3 -13.23 12.46 2.64
N GLU A 4 -14.21 13.30 2.92
CA GLU A 4 -15.55 12.88 3.36
C GLU A 4 -16.27 12.04 2.30
N SER A 5 -16.21 12.42 1.01
CA SER A 5 -16.85 11.64 -0.07
C SER A 5 -16.22 10.26 -0.22
N ILE A 6 -14.92 10.13 0.07
CA ILE A 6 -14.23 8.84 0.07
C ILE A 6 -14.68 8.04 1.29
N GLU A 7 -14.80 8.67 2.47
CA GLU A 7 -15.26 7.99 3.67
C GLU A 7 -16.69 7.46 3.52
N ASP A 8 -17.57 8.24 2.89
CA ASP A 8 -18.96 7.85 2.60
C ASP A 8 -19.05 6.68 1.61
N LEU A 9 -18.30 6.74 0.50
CA LEU A 9 -18.29 5.68 -0.51
C LEU A 9 -17.89 4.31 0.07
N PHE A 10 -16.93 4.31 1.00
CA PHE A 10 -16.45 3.08 1.62
C PHE A 10 -17.16 2.74 2.93
N ALA A 11 -17.95 3.65 3.51
CA ALA A 11 -18.73 3.43 4.74
C ALA A 11 -19.55 2.13 4.76
N PRO A 12 -20.27 1.72 3.69
CA PRO A 12 -21.04 0.46 3.70
C PRO A 12 -20.17 -0.80 3.76
N PHE A 13 -18.88 -0.68 3.45
CA PHE A 13 -17.94 -1.79 3.43
C PHE A 13 -17.04 -1.83 4.66
N ALA A 14 -16.40 -0.70 4.98
CA ALA A 14 -15.45 -0.60 6.08
C ALA A 14 -15.30 0.85 6.54
N ARG A 15 -14.99 1.04 7.82
CA ARG A 15 -14.64 2.36 8.35
C ARG A 15 -13.25 2.77 7.84
N VAL A 16 -13.23 3.50 6.72
CA VAL A 16 -12.00 4.05 6.15
C VAL A 16 -11.66 5.39 6.77
N ARG A 17 -10.38 5.76 6.70
CA ARG A 17 -9.88 7.10 6.97
C ARG A 17 -9.21 7.61 5.71
N ALA A 18 -9.72 8.71 5.17
CA ALA A 18 -9.10 9.38 4.04
C ALA A 18 -7.94 10.26 4.53
N LYS A 19 -6.74 10.01 4.02
CA LYS A 19 -5.54 10.79 4.36
C LYS A 19 -4.93 11.38 3.10
N ARG A 20 -4.69 12.69 3.10
CA ARG A 20 -4.11 13.40 1.95
C ARG A 20 -2.72 12.83 1.61
N MET A 21 -2.56 12.36 0.37
CA MET A 21 -1.33 11.71 -0.10
C MET A 21 -1.21 11.83 -1.64
N PHE A 22 -0.02 12.15 -2.15
CA PHE A 22 0.30 12.18 -3.58
C PHE A 22 -0.71 12.96 -4.45
N SER A 23 -0.94 14.24 -4.14
CA SER A 23 -1.90 15.11 -4.87
C SER A 23 -3.35 14.61 -4.88
N GLY A 24 -3.68 13.64 -4.02
CA GLY A 24 -5.03 13.12 -3.80
C GLY A 24 -5.20 12.64 -2.36
N HIS A 25 -5.91 11.53 -2.18
CA HIS A 25 -6.20 10.94 -0.87
C HIS A 25 -5.94 9.43 -0.90
N GLY A 26 -5.38 8.85 0.15
CA GLY A 26 -5.36 7.41 0.37
C GLY A 26 -6.46 7.02 1.35
N ALA A 27 -7.17 5.92 1.07
CA ALA A 27 -8.16 5.33 1.96
C ALA A 27 -7.51 4.23 2.81
N TYR A 28 -7.59 4.39 4.13
CA TYR A 28 -6.96 3.49 5.09
C TYR A 28 -8.01 2.85 5.99
N VAL A 29 -8.02 1.52 6.09
CA VAL A 29 -8.75 0.79 7.13
C VAL A 29 -7.75 0.42 8.20
N ASP A 30 -7.93 0.94 9.42
CA ASP A 30 -6.91 0.90 10.48
C ASP A 30 -5.58 1.50 9.97
N ASP A 31 -4.54 0.68 9.80
CA ASP A 31 -3.22 1.07 9.24
C ASP A 31 -3.00 0.54 7.81
N ALA A 32 -3.99 -0.16 7.26
CA ALA A 32 -3.92 -0.82 5.97
C ALA A 32 -4.46 0.10 4.86
N CYS A 33 -3.59 0.51 3.93
CA CYS A 33 -4.00 1.23 2.73
C CYS A 33 -4.74 0.29 1.77
N ILE A 34 -6.05 0.50 1.61
CA ILE A 34 -6.93 -0.32 0.77
C ILE A 34 -7.11 0.27 -0.63
N ALA A 35 -7.09 1.61 -0.75
CA ALA A 35 -7.30 2.31 -2.01
C ALA A 35 -6.61 3.67 -2.04
N LEU A 36 -6.39 4.19 -3.24
CA LEU A 36 -5.84 5.51 -3.52
C LEU A 36 -6.83 6.26 -4.42
N CYS A 37 -7.25 7.44 -4.02
CA CYS A 37 -8.08 8.34 -4.81
C CYS A 37 -7.17 9.45 -5.37
N VAL A 38 -6.72 9.28 -6.61
CA VAL A 38 -5.75 10.17 -7.27
C VAL A 38 -6.04 10.24 -8.76
N LEU A 39 -5.68 11.35 -9.41
CA LEU A 39 -5.96 11.60 -10.84
C LEU A 39 -7.46 11.53 -11.19
N GLY A 40 -8.33 11.85 -10.23
CA GLY A 40 -9.79 11.79 -10.41
C GLY A 40 -10.36 10.37 -10.47
N ALA A 41 -9.57 9.33 -10.15
CA ALA A 41 -10.01 7.95 -10.13
C ALA A 41 -9.67 7.27 -8.80
N ILE A 42 -10.36 6.18 -8.51
CA ILE A 42 -10.11 5.31 -7.37
C ILE A 42 -9.28 4.12 -7.83
N TRP A 43 -8.22 3.84 -7.10
CA TRP A 43 -7.28 2.77 -7.36
C TRP A 43 -7.30 1.83 -6.17
N ILE A 44 -7.85 0.64 -6.33
CA ILE A 44 -7.92 -0.36 -5.28
C ILE A 44 -6.66 -1.21 -5.23
N LYS A 45 -6.34 -1.72 -4.05
CA LYS A 45 -5.18 -2.57 -3.85
C LYS A 45 -5.47 -4.02 -4.24
N VAL A 46 -4.59 -4.63 -5.03
CA VAL A 46 -4.75 -6.00 -5.52
C VAL A 46 -3.44 -6.77 -5.41
N ASP A 47 -3.45 -7.84 -4.62
CA ASP A 47 -2.28 -8.71 -4.41
C ASP A 47 -2.39 -10.02 -5.19
N ASP A 48 -3.59 -10.53 -5.40
CA ASP A 48 -3.84 -11.79 -6.08
C ASP A 48 -3.88 -11.64 -7.61
N ASP A 49 -3.28 -12.57 -8.33
CA ASP A 49 -3.19 -12.52 -9.79
C ASP A 49 -4.55 -12.75 -10.46
N ARG A 50 -5.44 -13.54 -9.84
CA ARG A 50 -6.78 -13.82 -10.37
C ARG A 50 -7.64 -12.56 -10.38
N GLU A 51 -7.52 -11.75 -9.34
CA GLU A 51 -8.22 -10.48 -9.26
C GLU A 51 -7.71 -9.47 -10.29
N ARG A 52 -6.38 -9.42 -10.50
CA ARG A 52 -5.79 -8.60 -11.56
C ARG A 52 -6.31 -9.01 -12.93
N ALA A 53 -6.40 -10.31 -13.19
CA ALA A 53 -6.96 -10.82 -14.43
C ALA A 53 -8.46 -10.46 -14.58
N ALA A 54 -9.23 -10.53 -13.49
CA ALA A 54 -10.64 -10.15 -13.50
C ALA A 54 -10.84 -8.64 -13.74
N LEU A 55 -10.01 -7.79 -13.14
CA LEU A 55 -10.01 -6.35 -13.36
C LEU A 55 -9.58 -6.01 -14.79
N ALA A 56 -8.52 -6.66 -15.30
CA ALA A 56 -8.10 -6.51 -16.69
C ALA A 56 -9.23 -6.90 -17.67
N ALA A 57 -9.96 -7.99 -17.37
CA ALA A 57 -11.12 -8.41 -18.16
C ALA A 57 -12.30 -7.42 -18.07
N ALA A 58 -12.45 -6.72 -16.94
CA ALA A 58 -13.42 -5.65 -16.75
C ALA A 58 -13.00 -4.30 -17.39
N GLY A 59 -11.83 -4.25 -18.05
CA GLY A 59 -11.31 -3.02 -18.68
C GLY A 59 -10.59 -2.08 -17.72
N SER A 60 -10.25 -2.55 -16.51
CA SER A 60 -9.45 -1.79 -15.56
C SER A 60 -7.96 -1.83 -15.90
N GLU A 61 -7.27 -0.76 -15.53
CA GLU A 61 -5.83 -0.60 -15.80
C GLU A 61 -5.02 -0.56 -14.51
N PRO A 62 -3.77 -1.06 -14.51
CA PRO A 62 -2.87 -0.91 -13.38
C PRO A 62 -2.41 0.54 -13.22
N PHE A 63 -2.25 0.97 -11.97
CA PHE A 63 -1.73 2.29 -11.64
C PHE A 63 -0.32 2.42 -12.20
N ASN A 64 -0.09 3.48 -12.94
CA ASN A 64 1.22 3.77 -13.49
C ASN A 64 1.50 5.27 -13.31
N TYR A 65 2.74 5.58 -12.94
CA TYR A 65 3.18 6.96 -12.78
C TYR A 65 4.54 7.16 -13.44
N THR A 66 4.74 8.36 -13.96
CA THR A 66 6.03 8.78 -14.52
C THR A 66 6.70 9.72 -13.53
N PRO A 67 7.70 9.26 -12.76
CA PRO A 67 8.52 10.15 -11.94
C PRO A 67 9.29 11.15 -12.82
N PRO A 68 9.83 12.24 -12.24
CA PRO A 68 10.62 13.24 -12.97
C PRO A 68 11.89 12.69 -13.66
N ASP A 69 12.32 11.48 -13.29
CA ASP A 69 13.38 10.72 -13.97
C ASP A 69 12.97 10.17 -15.36
N GLY A 70 11.70 10.34 -15.75
CA GLY A 70 11.17 9.96 -17.07
C GLY A 70 10.84 8.48 -17.25
N ARG A 71 11.21 7.61 -16.30
CA ARG A 71 10.95 6.16 -16.37
C ARG A 71 9.57 5.78 -15.83
N ARG A 72 8.62 5.44 -16.72
CA ARG A 72 7.30 4.94 -16.33
C ARG A 72 7.42 3.76 -15.37
N ARG A 73 6.81 3.88 -14.18
CA ARG A 73 6.71 2.79 -13.21
C ARG A 73 5.27 2.32 -13.12
N VAL A 74 5.05 1.05 -13.42
CA VAL A 74 3.76 0.38 -13.23
C VAL A 74 3.73 -0.22 -11.83
N MET A 75 2.71 0.14 -11.06
CA MET A 75 2.42 -0.44 -9.76
C MET A 75 1.31 -1.48 -9.92
N ASN A 76 1.70 -2.73 -10.15
CA ASN A 76 0.76 -3.85 -10.29
C ASN A 76 -0.05 -4.15 -9.02
N ALA A 77 0.30 -3.51 -7.90
CA ALA A 77 -0.41 -3.60 -6.64
C ALA A 77 -1.66 -2.71 -6.57
N PHE A 78 -1.83 -1.75 -7.48
CA PHE A 78 -2.98 -0.85 -7.51
C PHE A 78 -3.63 -0.87 -8.88
N TRP A 79 -4.94 -1.03 -8.94
CA TRP A 79 -5.72 -1.13 -10.16
C TRP A 79 -6.89 -0.17 -10.13
N LYS A 80 -7.19 0.44 -11.27
CA LYS A 80 -8.31 1.36 -11.41
C LYS A 80 -9.61 0.60 -11.11
N LEU A 81 -10.46 1.18 -10.30
CA LEU A 81 -11.79 0.65 -10.06
C LEU A 81 -12.64 0.83 -11.33
N PRO A 82 -13.34 -0.21 -11.82
CA PRO A 82 -14.23 -0.06 -12.96
C PRO A 82 -15.41 0.86 -12.62
N ASP A 83 -15.92 1.58 -13.62
CA ASP A 83 -17.01 2.55 -13.44
C ASP A 83 -18.30 1.90 -12.93
N ALA A 84 -18.56 0.65 -13.34
CA ALA A 84 -19.66 -0.16 -12.84
C ALA A 84 -19.62 -0.35 -11.31
N ALA A 85 -18.43 -0.39 -10.72
CA ALA A 85 -18.26 -0.48 -9.27
C ALA A 85 -18.32 0.88 -8.56
N LEU A 86 -18.38 1.99 -9.29
CA LEU A 86 -18.72 3.30 -8.73
C LEU A 86 -20.24 3.51 -8.67
N ASP A 87 -20.98 2.92 -9.61
CA ASP A 87 -22.44 3.00 -9.70
C ASP A 87 -23.14 1.93 -8.84
N ASP A 88 -22.54 0.74 -8.72
CA ASP A 88 -23.12 -0.40 -8.03
C ASP A 88 -22.33 -0.80 -6.77
N GLU A 89 -23.02 -0.76 -5.62
CA GLU A 89 -22.43 -1.08 -4.31
C GLU A 89 -21.99 -2.54 -4.19
N ASP A 90 -22.70 -3.47 -4.85
CA ASP A 90 -22.37 -4.90 -4.79
C ASP A 90 -21.10 -5.20 -5.58
N GLU A 91 -20.93 -4.57 -6.75
CA GLU A 91 -19.67 -4.58 -7.50
C GLU A 91 -18.55 -3.92 -6.70
N LEU A 92 -18.79 -2.76 -6.06
CA LEU A 92 -17.80 -2.11 -5.19
C LEU A 92 -17.32 -3.07 -4.10
N LYS A 93 -18.26 -3.73 -3.41
CA LYS A 93 -17.96 -4.70 -2.34
C LYS A 93 -17.20 -5.92 -2.88
N ARG A 94 -17.54 -6.41 -4.07
CA ARG A 94 -16.86 -7.52 -4.73
C ARG A 94 -15.37 -7.24 -4.93
N TRP A 95 -15.02 -6.02 -5.30
CA TRP A 95 -13.62 -5.61 -5.49
C TRP A 95 -12.93 -5.16 -4.19
N CYS A 96 -13.65 -4.52 -3.26
CA CYS A 96 -13.09 -4.02 -2.01
C CYS A 96 -12.79 -5.12 -0.98
N ARG A 97 -13.60 -6.19 -0.94
CA ARG A 97 -13.40 -7.34 -0.04
C ARG A 97 -12.00 -7.93 -0.11
N PRO A 98 -11.55 -8.42 -1.26
CA PRO A 98 -10.20 -8.99 -1.39
C PRO A 98 -9.11 -7.91 -1.28
N ALA A 99 -9.38 -6.67 -1.69
CA ALA A 99 -8.46 -5.55 -1.47
C ALA A 99 -8.17 -5.29 0.01
N LEU A 100 -9.19 -5.42 0.88
CA LEU A 100 -9.01 -5.32 2.33
C LEU A 100 -8.12 -6.43 2.89
N GLU A 101 -8.30 -7.66 2.43
CA GLU A 101 -7.43 -8.78 2.82
C GLU A 101 -5.98 -8.56 2.38
N ALA A 102 -5.78 -8.14 1.12
CA ALA A 102 -4.48 -7.79 0.58
C ALA A 102 -3.81 -6.64 1.36
N ALA A 103 -4.58 -5.62 1.72
CA ALA A 103 -4.12 -4.50 2.52
C ALA A 103 -3.70 -4.95 3.92
N ARG A 104 -4.51 -5.78 4.59
CA ARG A 104 -4.21 -6.36 5.91
C ARG A 104 -2.95 -7.22 5.88
N ARG A 105 -2.78 -8.08 4.87
CA ARG A 105 -1.55 -8.86 4.67
C ARG A 105 -0.34 -7.95 4.52
N THR A 106 -0.44 -6.90 3.70
CA THR A 106 0.67 -5.96 3.54
C THR A 106 0.98 -5.19 4.83
N ALA A 107 -0.05 -4.77 5.57
CA ALA A 107 0.13 -4.08 6.84
C ALA A 107 0.83 -4.98 7.87
N ALA A 108 0.43 -6.25 7.96
CA ALA A 108 1.10 -7.25 8.82
C ALA A 108 2.58 -7.43 8.43
N GLN A 109 2.88 -7.54 7.14
CA GLN A 109 4.26 -7.63 6.65
C GLN A 109 5.08 -6.39 6.98
N LYS A 110 4.50 -5.19 6.87
CA LYS A 110 5.15 -3.93 7.26
C LYS A 110 5.41 -3.87 8.77
N ALA A 111 4.45 -4.29 9.60
CA ALA A 111 4.61 -4.34 11.05
C ALA A 111 5.76 -5.30 11.44
N LEU A 112 5.82 -6.49 10.84
CA LEU A 112 6.91 -7.45 11.06
C LEU A 112 8.27 -6.88 10.62
N ALA A 113 8.33 -6.21 9.46
CA ALA A 113 9.55 -5.57 8.98
C ALA A 113 10.01 -4.44 9.92
N LYS A 114 9.08 -3.63 10.45
CA LYS A 114 9.37 -2.58 11.43
C LYS A 114 9.91 -3.17 12.73
N ALA A 115 9.30 -4.24 13.24
CA ALA A 115 9.76 -4.95 14.44
C ALA A 115 11.17 -5.52 14.25
N ARG A 116 11.44 -6.16 13.11
CA ARG A 116 12.80 -6.66 12.76
C ARG A 116 13.83 -5.54 12.68
N LYS A 117 13.46 -4.39 12.09
CA LYS A 117 14.35 -3.23 11.99
C LYS A 117 14.63 -2.60 13.36
N ALA A 118 13.62 -2.52 14.24
CA ALA A 118 13.77 -2.06 15.61
C ALA A 118 14.67 -2.99 16.43
N ALA A 119 14.49 -4.31 16.30
CA ALA A 119 15.35 -5.30 16.96
C ALA A 119 16.81 -5.21 16.48
N LYS A 120 17.04 -4.98 15.18
CA LYS A 120 18.39 -4.79 14.62
C LYS A 120 19.03 -3.46 15.04
N ALA A 121 18.23 -2.41 15.25
CA ALA A 121 18.71 -1.12 15.76
C ALA A 121 19.00 -1.15 17.27
N ALA A 122 18.34 -2.03 18.02
CA ALA A 122 18.52 -2.22 19.46
C ALA A 122 19.67 -3.16 19.84
N THR A 123 20.39 -3.76 18.87
CA THR A 123 21.65 -4.46 19.16
C THR A 123 22.80 -3.43 19.17
N PRO A 124 23.31 -2.99 20.34
CA PRO A 124 24.57 -2.26 20.37
C PRO A 124 25.69 -3.14 19.84
N ALA A 125 26.58 -2.54 19.06
CA ALA A 125 27.72 -3.18 18.42
C ALA A 125 28.71 -3.80 19.44
N ALA A 126 28.45 -5.02 19.91
CA ALA A 126 29.46 -5.87 20.52
C ALA A 126 30.33 -6.49 19.40
N LYS A 127 31.11 -5.66 18.69
CA LYS A 127 32.22 -6.07 17.81
C LYS A 127 33.09 -4.86 17.42
N LYS A 128 33.66 -4.20 18.42
CA LYS A 128 34.93 -3.48 18.28
C LYS A 128 35.74 -3.66 19.55
N ALA A 129 36.47 -4.78 19.64
CA ALA A 129 37.68 -4.80 20.45
C ALA A 129 38.79 -4.20 19.59
N PRO A 130 39.39 -3.05 19.95
CA PRO A 130 40.64 -2.63 19.32
C PRO A 130 41.74 -3.56 19.85
N ALA A 131 42.30 -4.39 18.98
CA ALA A 131 43.54 -5.11 19.28
C ALA A 131 44.63 -4.06 19.53
N ARG A 132 44.93 -3.87 20.81
CA ARG A 132 45.90 -2.91 21.35
C ARG A 132 47.29 -3.29 20.84
N LYS A 133 47.96 -2.38 20.13
CA LYS A 133 49.42 -2.45 19.89
C LYS A 133 50.11 -2.52 21.25
N ALA A 134 50.90 -3.57 21.48
CA ALA A 134 52.00 -3.56 22.43
C ALA A 134 53.25 -4.05 21.69
N ARG A 135 54.21 -3.15 21.59
CA ARG A 135 55.53 -3.33 21.00
C ARG A 135 56.51 -3.63 22.14
N ALA A 136 57.45 -4.52 21.89
CA ALA A 136 58.82 -4.62 22.45
C ALA A 136 59.15 -5.57 23.62
N ARG A 137 60.39 -6.11 23.47
CA ARG A 137 61.34 -6.76 24.40
C ARG A 137 61.08 -8.25 24.70
N ASN A 138 62.08 -9.13 24.69
CA ASN A 138 63.55 -9.02 24.65
C ASN A 138 64.12 -10.28 24.01
#